data_AF-A0A1V6B2D8-F1
#
_entry.id   AF-A0A1V6B2D8-F1
#
_cell.length_a   1.000
_cell.length_b   1.000
_cell.length_c   1.000
_cell.angle_alpha   90.00
_cell.angle_beta   90.00
_cell.angle_gamma   90.00
#
_symmetry.space_group_name_H-M   'P 1'
#
loop_
_entity.id
_entity.type
_entity.pdbx_description
1 polymer ?
#
loop_
_entity_poly.entity_id
_entity_poly.type
_entity_poly.pdbx_seq_one_letter_code
_entity_poly.pdbx_strand_id
1 'polypeptide(L)'
;MTDRRRDLRLGGAPPAREGTPRDASKGRPWQTKNGPVINKSGFNWIGILLLAGIGGTAGVVSWSVDSTKASALEIVSAGRPPAATAVAPARTSAQDAPIVEIAEAAAWEKFLREAEITGQERISGEQAVTSPWRLTLALGGVERYGLWKNPEGRLGGFIEGWQYEIAAYLLDRHLRLNMVPPTVERRFQGERGSLQIWIDGCMTALEKEEKKLRIPGSRLLDWNRATYLQRAFDNLIGNYDRHLNQVLVTPDWHLILIDHSRAFAASKFDKRLIYTEKHREGPKLMRQLPKGFVERLKTLDFETIRAATGGCLNPSEIRNMLVRRDLITAEIDRLIGLYGADGPEGVLY
;
A
#
# COMPACT_ATOMS: atom_id res chain seq x y z
N MET A 1 -46.65 -53.28 -26.30
CA MET A 1 -47.37 -52.03 -26.64
C MET A 1 -46.44 -50.91 -26.22
N THR A 2 -45.73 -50.19 -27.07
CA THR A 2 -46.12 -49.52 -28.32
C THR A 2 -44.92 -49.40 -29.28
N ASP A 3 -45.26 -49.34 -30.57
CA ASP A 3 -44.39 -49.44 -31.74
C ASP A 3 -44.18 -48.07 -32.41
N ARG A 4 -42.98 -47.90 -32.96
CA ARG A 4 -42.42 -47.11 -34.07
C ARG A 4 -43.13 -45.93 -34.80
N ARG A 5 -42.21 -45.07 -35.30
CA ARG A 5 -42.13 -44.26 -36.57
C ARG A 5 -42.80 -42.87 -36.55
N ARG A 6 -42.09 -41.75 -36.75
CA ARG A 6 -41.23 -41.19 -37.86
C ARG A 6 -42.02 -40.34 -38.89
N ASP A 7 -41.45 -39.17 -39.18
CA ASP A 7 -41.49 -38.39 -40.44
C ASP A 7 -42.82 -37.65 -40.77
N LEU A 8 -42.91 -36.48 -41.44
CA LEU A 8 -42.06 -35.33 -41.81
C LEU A 8 -42.96 -34.36 -42.63
N ARG A 9 -42.61 -33.06 -42.66
CA ARG A 9 -42.82 -32.03 -43.72
C ARG A 9 -44.05 -31.06 -43.74
N LEU A 10 -43.65 -29.78 -43.62
CA LEU A 10 -43.82 -28.61 -44.51
C LEU A 10 -45.17 -27.86 -44.62
N GLY A 11 -45.10 -26.55 -44.36
CA GLY A 11 -45.86 -25.54 -45.11
C GLY A 11 -46.23 -24.27 -44.32
N GLY A 12 -45.68 -23.11 -44.71
CA GLY A 12 -46.32 -21.80 -44.49
C GLY A 12 -45.45 -20.69 -43.88
N ALA A 13 -44.97 -19.76 -44.71
CA ALA A 13 -44.45 -18.44 -44.31
C ALA A 13 -45.53 -17.36 -44.52
N PRO A 14 -45.47 -16.24 -43.78
CA PRO A 14 -45.79 -14.92 -44.38
C PRO A 14 -44.83 -13.80 -43.86
N PRO A 15 -44.91 -12.52 -44.32
CA PRO A 15 -43.89 -11.90 -45.17
C PRO A 15 -43.10 -10.74 -44.52
N ALA A 16 -42.07 -10.27 -45.23
CA ALA A 16 -41.26 -9.08 -44.93
C ALA A 16 -41.94 -7.76 -45.37
N ARG A 17 -41.58 -6.64 -44.71
CA ARG A 17 -41.52 -5.25 -45.24
C ARG A 17 -40.75 -4.37 -44.24
N GLU A 18 -39.58 -3.86 -44.64
CA GLU A 18 -39.32 -2.45 -45.05
C GLU A 18 -39.39 -1.46 -43.88
N GLY A 19 -38.44 -0.59 -43.57
CA GLY A 19 -37.17 -0.20 -44.18
C GLY A 19 -36.53 0.87 -43.29
N THR A 20 -35.20 0.91 -43.23
CA THR A 20 -34.42 1.96 -42.56
C THR A 20 -34.51 3.30 -43.28
N PRO A 21 -34.22 4.41 -42.57
CA PRO A 21 -33.15 5.28 -43.07
C PRO A 21 -31.98 5.38 -42.09
N ARG A 22 -30.78 5.20 -42.65
CA ARG A 22 -29.53 5.75 -42.11
C ARG A 22 -29.55 7.26 -42.32
N ASP A 23 -29.09 8.04 -41.35
CA ASP A 23 -28.16 9.11 -41.69
C ASP A 23 -27.14 9.34 -40.58
N ALA A 24 -25.93 9.54 -41.04
CA ALA A 24 -24.73 9.82 -40.29
C ALA A 24 -24.58 11.33 -40.11
N SER A 25 -24.30 11.78 -38.90
CA SER A 25 -23.57 13.04 -38.74
C SER A 25 -22.49 12.88 -37.67
N LYS A 26 -21.25 12.97 -38.17
CA LYS A 26 -20.03 13.24 -37.43
C LYS A 26 -20.19 14.59 -36.72
N GLY A 27 -19.81 14.72 -35.45
CA GLY A 27 -19.86 16.05 -34.83
C GLY A 27 -19.53 16.19 -33.36
N ARG A 28 -18.28 15.90 -32.98
CA ARG A 28 -17.50 16.55 -31.89
C ARG A 28 -17.97 16.44 -30.41
N PRO A 29 -17.01 16.48 -29.46
CA PRO A 29 -17.25 16.29 -28.04
C PRO A 29 -17.89 17.52 -27.39
N TRP A 30 -18.74 17.25 -26.40
CA TRP A 30 -19.27 18.24 -25.46
C TRP A 30 -18.13 18.98 -24.75
N GLN A 31 -17.92 20.24 -25.12
CA GLN A 31 -17.20 21.23 -24.33
C GLN A 31 -18.20 21.87 -23.36
N THR A 32 -18.05 21.61 -22.06
CA THR A 32 -18.54 22.53 -21.04
C THR A 32 -17.49 23.63 -20.87
N LYS A 33 -17.88 24.85 -21.23
CA LYS A 33 -17.16 26.08 -20.89
C LYS A 33 -17.28 26.30 -19.37
N ASN A 34 -16.21 26.84 -18.79
CA ASN A 34 -16.01 27.27 -17.39
C ASN A 34 -15.29 26.25 -16.49
N GLY A 35 -13.99 26.05 -16.76
CA GLY A 35 -13.02 25.62 -15.77
C GLY A 35 -12.17 26.81 -15.30
N PRO A 36 -11.80 26.89 -14.01
CA PRO A 36 -10.98 27.99 -13.51
C PRO A 36 -9.56 27.95 -14.09
N VAL A 37 -9.03 29.13 -14.36
CA VAL A 37 -7.67 29.39 -14.83
C VAL A 37 -6.68 28.90 -13.78
N ILE A 38 -5.97 27.81 -14.06
CA ILE A 38 -4.82 27.38 -13.24
C ILE A 38 -3.63 28.24 -13.64
N ASN A 39 -3.27 29.17 -12.77
CA ASN A 39 -2.07 29.98 -12.89
C ASN A 39 -0.84 29.07 -12.76
N LYS A 40 0.00 29.02 -13.79
CA LYS A 40 1.30 28.34 -13.75
C LYS A 40 2.27 29.19 -12.95
N SER A 41 2.37 28.96 -11.64
CA SER A 41 3.50 29.43 -10.86
C SER A 41 4.68 28.46 -11.03
N GLY A 42 5.63 28.89 -11.86
CA GLY A 42 6.94 28.24 -11.96
C GLY A 42 7.67 28.32 -10.62
N PHE A 43 8.12 27.17 -10.13
CA PHE A 43 9.06 27.10 -9.02
C PHE A 43 10.47 27.30 -9.56
N ASN A 44 11.02 28.50 -9.31
CA ASN A 44 12.39 28.85 -9.63
C ASN A 44 13.28 28.38 -8.48
N TRP A 45 14.26 27.53 -8.77
CA TRP A 45 15.30 27.13 -7.82
C TRP A 45 16.27 28.30 -7.62
N ILE A 46 16.30 28.89 -6.44
CA ILE A 46 17.41 29.76 -6.00
C ILE A 46 18.26 28.92 -5.06
N GLY A 47 19.39 28.41 -5.58
CA GLY A 47 20.47 27.87 -4.77
C GLY A 47 21.20 29.02 -4.07
N ILE A 48 21.19 29.02 -2.74
CA ILE A 48 22.06 29.89 -1.95
C ILE A 48 23.42 29.21 -1.85
N LEU A 49 24.38 29.70 -2.63
CA LEU A 49 25.80 29.52 -2.37
C LEU A 49 26.19 30.42 -1.20
N LEU A 50 26.61 29.82 -0.09
CA LEU A 50 27.25 30.54 1.02
C LEU A 50 28.73 30.74 0.68
N LEU A 51 29.03 31.87 0.05
CA LEU A 51 30.37 32.45 -0.05
C LEU A 51 30.61 33.31 1.18
N ALA A 52 31.29 32.76 2.18
CA ALA A 52 31.84 33.55 3.27
C ALA A 52 33.16 34.19 2.81
N GLY A 53 33.07 35.45 2.36
CA GLY A 53 34.20 36.36 2.31
C GLY A 53 34.31 37.10 3.65
N ILE A 54 35.46 36.95 4.33
CA ILE A 54 35.91 37.91 5.34
C ILE A 54 37.26 38.41 4.87
N GLY A 55 37.27 39.65 4.38
CA GLY A 55 38.47 40.41 4.13
C GLY A 55 38.86 41.22 5.37
N GLY A 56 40.17 41.37 5.56
CA GLY A 56 40.75 42.44 6.37
C GLY A 56 41.57 41.98 7.57
N THR A 57 42.89 41.86 7.38
CA THR A 57 43.88 42.57 8.21
C THR A 57 45.23 42.53 7.48
N ALA A 58 45.85 43.71 7.37
CA ALA A 58 47.22 43.88 6.93
C ALA A 58 48.18 43.49 8.07
N GLY A 59 49.31 42.87 7.73
CA GLY A 59 50.36 42.53 8.67
C GLY A 59 51.33 41.52 8.08
N VAL A 60 52.21 41.98 7.17
CA VAL A 60 53.40 41.23 6.78
C VAL A 60 54.37 41.27 7.95
N VAL A 61 54.63 40.12 8.55
CA VAL A 61 55.75 39.95 9.47
C VAL A 61 56.60 38.80 8.93
N SER A 62 57.74 39.17 8.36
CA SER A 62 58.79 38.24 7.96
C SER A 62 59.57 37.77 9.18
N TRP A 63 59.74 36.47 9.34
CA TRP A 63 60.80 35.91 10.19
C TRP A 63 61.52 34.81 9.42
N SER A 64 62.85 34.94 9.41
CA SER A 64 63.81 33.98 8.89
C SER A 64 63.86 32.75 9.81
N VAL A 65 63.91 31.54 9.26
CA VAL A 65 64.19 30.32 10.01
C VAL A 65 65.63 29.91 9.71
N ASP A 66 66.52 30.19 10.65
CA ASP A 66 67.84 29.57 10.69
C ASP A 66 67.73 28.17 11.29
N SER A 67 68.16 27.18 10.50
CA SER A 67 68.34 25.81 10.93
C SER A 67 69.55 25.70 11.86
N THR A 68 69.36 25.15 13.06
CA THR A 68 70.21 24.14 13.74
C THR A 68 70.10 24.28 15.25
N LYS A 69 69.43 23.30 15.89
CA LYS A 69 69.94 22.49 17.00
C LYS A 69 68.78 21.71 17.62
N ALA A 70 68.92 20.39 17.54
CA ALA A 70 68.07 19.43 18.21
C ALA A 70 68.28 19.52 19.74
N SER A 71 67.19 19.43 20.49
CA SER A 71 67.18 18.90 21.84
C SER A 71 65.83 18.21 22.05
N ALA A 72 65.91 16.93 22.37
CA ALA A 72 64.79 16.01 22.46
C ALA A 72 63.89 16.34 23.66
N LEU A 73 62.60 16.41 23.42
CA LEU A 73 61.55 16.23 24.42
C LEU A 73 60.70 15.06 23.96
N GLU A 74 60.84 13.91 24.63
CA GLU A 74 59.92 12.78 24.47
C GLU A 74 58.54 13.20 24.99
N ILE A 75 57.60 13.41 24.09
CA ILE A 75 56.18 13.39 24.42
C ILE A 75 55.71 11.95 24.29
N VAL A 76 55.61 11.25 25.42
CA VAL A 76 54.93 9.97 25.49
C VAL A 76 53.44 10.22 25.20
N SER A 77 53.05 10.01 23.94
CA SER A 77 51.65 9.95 23.55
C SER A 77 51.06 8.65 24.07
N ALA A 78 50.33 8.73 25.19
CA ALA A 78 49.48 7.64 25.64
C ALA A 78 48.43 7.39 24.55
N GLY A 79 48.60 6.29 23.80
CA GLY A 79 47.68 5.89 22.74
C GLY A 79 46.26 5.81 23.28
N ARG A 80 45.37 6.64 22.74
CA ARG A 80 43.92 6.52 22.96
C ARG A 80 43.52 5.13 22.43
N PRO A 81 42.90 4.26 23.25
CA PRO A 81 42.39 2.99 22.73
C PRO A 81 41.40 3.28 21.60
N PRO A 82 41.39 2.44 20.53
CA PRO A 82 40.43 2.62 19.45
C PRO A 82 39.03 2.64 20.05
N ALA A 83 38.27 3.70 19.74
CA ALA A 83 36.90 3.81 20.16
C ALA A 83 36.16 2.56 19.65
N ALA A 84 35.69 1.73 20.57
CA ALA A 84 34.81 0.62 20.23
C ALA A 84 33.60 1.22 19.50
N THR A 85 33.48 0.92 18.21
CA THR A 85 32.29 1.26 17.43
C THR A 85 31.15 0.46 18.03
N ALA A 86 30.41 1.08 18.95
CA ALA A 86 29.17 0.51 19.45
C ALA A 86 28.25 0.35 18.24
N VAL A 87 28.03 -0.89 17.81
CA VAL A 87 26.98 -1.22 16.85
C VAL A 87 25.68 -0.78 17.49
N ALA A 88 25.10 0.30 16.99
CA ALA A 88 23.79 0.75 17.44
C ALA A 88 22.82 -0.42 17.27
N PRO A 89 21.97 -0.73 18.27
CA PRO A 89 20.97 -1.77 18.11
C PRO A 89 20.14 -1.47 16.86
N ALA A 90 19.87 -2.49 16.05
CA ALA A 90 19.00 -2.37 14.89
C ALA A 90 17.71 -1.68 15.34
N ARG A 91 17.47 -0.46 14.82
CA ARG A 91 16.25 0.27 15.14
C ARG A 91 15.10 -0.48 14.48
N THR A 92 14.38 -1.22 15.29
CA THR A 92 13.04 -1.75 15.06
C THR A 92 12.19 -0.60 14.49
N SER A 93 11.63 -0.79 13.30
CA SER A 93 10.84 0.23 12.59
C SER A 93 9.63 0.64 13.43
N ALA A 94 9.07 1.84 13.25
CA ALA A 94 7.81 2.16 13.93
C ALA A 94 6.69 1.16 13.57
N GLN A 95 6.67 0.61 12.35
CA GLN A 95 5.72 -0.45 11.98
C GLN A 95 5.91 -1.76 12.78
N ASP A 96 7.04 -1.90 13.45
CA ASP A 96 7.32 -3.03 14.33
C ASP A 96 6.80 -2.77 15.76
N ALA A 97 6.40 -1.53 16.09
CA ALA A 97 5.69 -1.23 17.32
C ALA A 97 4.23 -1.71 17.20
N PRO A 98 3.71 -2.43 18.21
CA PRO A 98 2.42 -3.08 18.11
C PRO A 98 1.28 -2.06 18.03
N ILE A 99 0.55 -2.06 16.93
CA ILE A 99 -0.84 -1.59 16.90
C ILE A 99 -1.65 -2.66 17.61
N VAL A 100 -2.31 -2.33 18.73
CA VAL A 100 -2.94 -3.30 19.63
C VAL A 100 -3.84 -4.26 18.87
N GLU A 101 -4.67 -3.74 17.97
CA GLU A 101 -5.60 -4.54 17.16
C GLU A 101 -4.89 -5.55 16.25
N ILE A 102 -3.69 -5.22 15.79
CA ILE A 102 -2.89 -6.08 14.93
C ILE A 102 -2.04 -7.05 15.76
N ALA A 103 -1.48 -6.60 16.88
CA ALA A 103 -0.69 -7.41 17.78
C ALA A 103 -1.52 -8.50 18.47
N GLU A 104 -2.78 -8.20 18.77
CA GLU A 104 -3.75 -9.12 19.38
C GLU A 104 -4.70 -9.72 18.35
N ALA A 105 -4.26 -9.84 17.10
CA ALA A 105 -5.05 -10.31 15.97
C ALA A 105 -5.94 -11.52 16.27
N ALA A 106 -5.43 -12.56 16.94
CA ALA A 106 -6.20 -13.75 17.28
C ALA A 106 -7.38 -13.47 18.23
N ALA A 107 -7.21 -12.56 19.19
CA ALA A 107 -8.28 -12.14 20.09
C ALA A 107 -9.35 -11.34 19.33
N TRP A 108 -8.92 -10.46 18.42
CA TRP A 108 -9.84 -9.68 17.58
C TRP A 108 -10.56 -10.54 16.55
N GLU A 109 -9.90 -11.52 15.93
CA GLU A 109 -10.54 -12.51 15.06
C GLU A 109 -11.66 -13.25 15.80
N LYS A 110 -11.40 -13.68 17.04
CA LYS A 110 -12.41 -14.32 17.90
C LYS A 110 -13.55 -13.36 18.23
N PHE A 111 -13.22 -12.14 18.66
CA PHE A 111 -14.20 -11.09 18.95
C PHE A 111 -15.11 -10.82 17.75
N LEU A 112 -14.57 -10.60 16.55
CA LEU A 112 -15.37 -10.34 15.34
C LEU A 112 -16.27 -11.53 14.96
N ARG A 113 -15.86 -12.77 15.26
CA ARG A 113 -16.66 -13.97 14.99
C ARG A 113 -17.75 -14.21 16.02
N GLU A 114 -17.56 -13.81 17.27
CA GLU A 114 -18.42 -14.21 18.39
C GLU A 114 -19.28 -13.07 18.93
N ALA A 115 -18.82 -11.82 18.81
CA ALA A 115 -19.51 -10.66 19.38
C ALA A 115 -20.93 -10.50 18.85
N GLU A 116 -21.83 -10.14 19.77
CA GLU A 116 -23.21 -9.80 19.46
C GLU A 116 -23.25 -8.48 18.70
N ILE A 117 -24.09 -8.40 17.66
CA ILE A 117 -24.31 -7.16 16.91
C ILE A 117 -25.42 -6.38 17.62
N THR A 118 -25.04 -5.34 18.36
CA THR A 118 -25.96 -4.52 19.18
C THR A 118 -26.41 -3.24 18.49
N GLY A 119 -25.77 -2.88 17.37
CA GLY A 119 -26.09 -1.69 16.59
C GLY A 119 -25.62 -1.79 15.15
N GLN A 120 -26.23 -1.00 14.27
CA GLN A 120 -25.89 -0.94 12.85
C GLN A 120 -26.11 0.47 12.29
N GLU A 121 -25.19 0.91 11.45
CA GLU A 121 -25.28 2.16 10.71
C GLU A 121 -24.78 1.95 9.29
N ARG A 122 -25.57 2.40 8.31
CA ARG A 122 -25.19 2.33 6.90
C ARG A 122 -24.31 3.53 6.58
N ILE A 123 -23.06 3.28 6.18
CA ILE A 123 -22.19 4.33 5.66
C ILE A 123 -22.67 4.63 4.23
N SER A 124 -22.97 5.90 3.97
CA SER A 124 -23.44 6.38 2.67
C SER A 124 -22.70 7.65 2.27
N GLY A 125 -22.69 7.96 0.98
CA GLY A 125 -22.00 9.13 0.41
C GLY A 125 -21.17 8.76 -0.81
N GLU A 126 -20.66 9.78 -1.51
CA GLU A 126 -19.90 9.62 -2.77
C GLU A 126 -18.62 8.79 -2.59
N GLN A 127 -18.04 8.83 -1.39
CA GLN A 127 -16.82 8.11 -1.04
C GLN A 127 -17.08 6.67 -0.58
N ALA A 128 -18.34 6.27 -0.40
CA ALA A 128 -18.76 4.96 0.11
C ALA A 128 -19.58 4.20 -0.95
N VAL A 129 -18.99 3.97 -2.12
CA VAL A 129 -19.66 3.41 -3.31
C VAL A 129 -20.31 2.05 -3.04
N THR A 130 -19.71 1.22 -2.18
CA THR A 130 -20.26 -0.10 -1.79
C THR A 130 -21.26 -0.02 -0.62
N SER A 131 -21.48 1.18 -0.07
CA SER A 131 -22.35 1.46 1.09
C SER A 131 -22.17 0.45 2.23
N PRO A 132 -20.97 0.33 2.83
CA PRO A 132 -20.72 -0.67 3.86
C PRO A 132 -21.53 -0.41 5.14
N TRP A 133 -21.62 -1.41 6.01
CA TRP A 133 -22.24 -1.26 7.32
C TRP A 133 -21.15 -1.05 8.38
N ARG A 134 -21.32 -0.04 9.23
CA ARG A 134 -20.65 0.02 10.53
C ARG A 134 -21.53 -0.69 11.56
N LEU A 135 -21.01 -1.74 12.17
CA LEU A 135 -21.70 -2.53 13.18
C LEU A 135 -21.12 -2.20 14.55
N THR A 136 -21.99 -2.09 15.56
CA THR A 136 -21.59 -2.07 16.97
C THR A 136 -21.56 -3.52 17.46
N LEU A 137 -20.43 -3.93 18.02
CA LEU A 137 -20.15 -5.31 18.44
C LEU A 137 -19.88 -5.33 19.95
N ALA A 138 -20.52 -6.24 20.67
CA ALA A 138 -20.34 -6.41 22.11
C ALA A 138 -20.00 -7.86 22.48
N LEU A 139 -18.95 -8.05 23.28
CA LEU A 139 -18.57 -9.35 23.84
C LEU A 139 -17.84 -9.17 25.17
N GLY A 140 -18.32 -9.83 26.24
CA GLY A 140 -17.60 -9.86 27.52
C GLY A 140 -17.33 -8.49 28.14
N GLY A 141 -18.24 -7.52 27.95
CA GLY A 141 -18.08 -6.14 28.44
C GLY A 141 -17.20 -5.24 27.56
N VAL A 142 -16.65 -5.76 26.46
CA VAL A 142 -15.94 -4.97 25.45
C VAL A 142 -16.91 -4.59 24.34
N GLU A 143 -16.97 -3.29 24.03
CA GLU A 143 -17.70 -2.75 22.86
C GLU A 143 -16.70 -2.17 21.85
N ARG A 144 -16.87 -2.52 20.57
CA ARG A 144 -16.07 -2.01 19.45
C ARG A 144 -16.92 -1.91 18.18
N TYR A 145 -16.44 -1.15 17.21
CA TYR A 145 -17.02 -1.11 15.88
C TYR A 145 -16.37 -2.13 14.94
N GLY A 146 -17.15 -2.61 13.97
CA GLY A 146 -16.65 -3.39 12.84
C GLY A 146 -17.24 -2.88 11.52
N LEU A 147 -16.44 -2.95 10.45
CA LEU A 147 -16.87 -2.61 9.10
C LEU A 147 -17.25 -3.88 8.34
N TRP A 148 -18.53 -4.03 8.02
CA TRP A 148 -19.05 -5.16 7.26
C TRP A 148 -19.29 -4.79 5.79
N LYS A 149 -18.81 -5.65 4.89
CA LYS A 149 -18.90 -5.52 3.43
C LYS A 149 -19.29 -6.85 2.79
N ASN A 150 -20.10 -6.82 1.74
CA ASN A 150 -20.41 -7.97 0.89
C ASN A 150 -20.42 -7.67 -0.62
N PRO A 151 -19.55 -6.80 -1.19
CA PRO A 151 -19.50 -6.65 -2.64
C PRO A 151 -19.07 -7.96 -3.28
N GLU A 152 -19.75 -8.35 -4.36
CA GLU A 152 -19.45 -9.57 -5.12
C GLU A 152 -19.72 -9.36 -6.60
N GLY A 153 -18.79 -9.83 -7.44
CA GLY A 153 -18.93 -9.80 -8.89
C GLY A 153 -18.63 -8.44 -9.50
N ARG A 154 -19.31 -8.11 -10.60
CA ARG A 154 -19.04 -6.87 -11.34
C ARG A 154 -19.92 -5.72 -10.84
N LEU A 155 -19.31 -4.75 -10.15
CA LEU A 155 -19.96 -3.56 -9.59
C LEU A 155 -19.31 -2.30 -10.17
N GLY A 156 -20.11 -1.38 -10.73
CA GLY A 156 -19.59 -0.13 -11.29
C GLY A 156 -18.51 -0.28 -12.39
N GLY A 157 -18.47 -1.43 -13.07
CA GLY A 157 -17.45 -1.76 -14.08
C GLY A 157 -16.19 -2.44 -13.53
N PHE A 158 -16.07 -2.59 -12.22
CA PHE A 158 -14.95 -3.24 -11.54
C PHE A 158 -15.36 -4.62 -11.03
N ILE A 159 -14.41 -5.53 -10.93
CA ILE A 159 -14.63 -6.80 -10.22
C ILE A 159 -14.32 -6.55 -8.76
N GLU A 160 -15.31 -6.80 -7.90
CA GLU A 160 -15.17 -6.69 -6.46
C GLU A 160 -15.48 -8.02 -5.76
N GLY A 161 -14.84 -8.24 -4.62
CA GLY A 161 -15.07 -9.41 -3.78
C GLY A 161 -14.76 -9.11 -2.31
N TRP A 162 -15.74 -9.32 -1.43
CA TRP A 162 -15.52 -9.23 0.02
C TRP A 162 -14.49 -10.25 0.52
N GLN A 163 -14.34 -11.38 -0.19
CA GLN A 163 -13.31 -12.38 0.09
C GLN A 163 -11.88 -11.82 -0.06
N TYR A 164 -11.69 -10.78 -0.88
CA TYR A 164 -10.39 -10.15 -1.07
C TYR A 164 -9.95 -9.33 0.14
N GLU A 165 -10.88 -8.79 0.93
CA GLU A 165 -10.57 -8.13 2.21
C GLU A 165 -9.97 -9.13 3.21
N ILE A 166 -10.54 -10.34 3.25
CA ILE A 166 -10.04 -11.45 4.09
C ILE A 166 -8.69 -11.95 3.55
N ALA A 167 -8.57 -12.15 2.25
CA ALA A 167 -7.33 -12.60 1.62
C ALA A 167 -6.17 -11.63 1.87
N ALA A 168 -6.42 -10.31 1.77
CA ALA A 168 -5.43 -9.28 2.05
C ALA A 168 -4.97 -9.33 3.52
N TYR A 169 -5.90 -9.44 4.47
CA TYR A 169 -5.57 -9.56 5.88
C TYR A 169 -4.73 -10.81 6.20
N LEU A 170 -5.15 -11.98 5.71
CA LEU A 170 -4.45 -13.23 5.99
C LEU A 170 -3.04 -13.24 5.35
N LEU A 171 -2.90 -12.65 4.16
CA LEU A 171 -1.61 -12.49 3.48
C LEU A 171 -0.70 -11.49 4.20
N ASP A 172 -1.23 -10.35 4.65
CA ASP A 172 -0.51 -9.39 5.50
C ASP A 172 0.09 -10.09 6.74
N ARG A 173 -0.74 -10.89 7.44
CA ARG A 173 -0.32 -11.68 8.61
C ARG A 173 0.78 -12.69 8.26
N HIS A 174 0.64 -13.38 7.13
CA HIS A 174 1.66 -14.33 6.66
C HIS A 174 2.99 -13.62 6.35
N LEU A 175 2.93 -12.42 5.76
CA LEU A 175 4.09 -11.62 5.40
C LEU A 175 4.59 -10.72 6.55
N ARG A 176 3.87 -10.66 7.67
CA ARG A 176 4.14 -9.86 8.87
C ARG A 176 4.35 -8.38 8.55
N LEU A 177 3.41 -7.80 7.79
CA LEU A 177 3.47 -6.38 7.42
C LEU A 177 2.86 -5.49 8.50
N ASN A 178 1.90 -6.02 9.26
CA ASN A 178 1.18 -5.32 10.31
C ASN A 178 0.44 -4.08 9.78
N MET A 179 -0.14 -4.15 8.58
CA MET A 179 -0.78 -3.02 7.90
C MET A 179 -2.26 -3.21 7.67
N VAL A 180 -2.77 -4.45 7.58
CA VAL A 180 -4.18 -4.73 7.34
C VAL A 180 -4.88 -5.13 8.66
N PRO A 181 -5.99 -4.47 9.05
CA PRO A 181 -6.70 -4.83 10.28
C PRO A 181 -7.28 -6.25 10.23
N PRO A 182 -7.44 -6.92 11.38
CA PRO A 182 -8.18 -8.18 11.49
C PRO A 182 -9.50 -8.19 10.72
N THR A 183 -9.61 -9.14 9.81
CA THR A 183 -10.80 -9.34 8.96
C THR A 183 -11.23 -10.80 8.98
N VAL A 184 -12.50 -11.04 9.27
CA VAL A 184 -13.08 -12.39 9.27
C VAL A 184 -14.29 -12.46 8.34
N GLU A 185 -14.67 -13.67 7.95
CA GLU A 185 -16.00 -13.89 7.41
C GLU A 185 -17.04 -13.83 8.53
N ARG A 186 -18.10 -13.05 8.32
CA ARG A 186 -19.23 -12.95 9.26
C ARG A 186 -20.55 -12.84 8.50
N ARG A 187 -21.56 -13.56 8.96
CA ARG A 187 -22.93 -13.39 8.47
C ARG A 187 -23.60 -12.20 9.12
N PHE A 188 -24.32 -11.43 8.32
CA PHE A 188 -25.14 -10.31 8.78
C PHE A 188 -26.36 -10.19 7.88
N GLN A 189 -27.55 -10.10 8.49
CA GLN A 189 -28.84 -10.05 7.78
C GLN A 189 -29.01 -11.19 6.74
N GLY A 190 -28.56 -12.40 7.09
CA GLY A 190 -28.65 -13.59 6.22
C GLY A 190 -27.50 -13.75 5.21
N GLU A 191 -26.79 -12.66 4.89
CA GLU A 191 -25.74 -12.64 3.88
C GLU A 191 -24.34 -12.92 4.45
N ARG A 192 -23.45 -13.49 3.64
CA ARG A 192 -22.03 -13.61 3.96
C ARG A 192 -21.30 -12.33 3.56
N GLY A 193 -20.28 -11.96 4.33
CA GLY A 193 -19.43 -10.82 4.03
C GLY A 193 -18.16 -10.83 4.85
N SER A 194 -17.27 -9.90 4.56
CA SER A 194 -16.10 -9.61 5.39
C SER A 194 -16.49 -8.65 6.50
N LEU A 195 -16.10 -8.95 7.73
CA LEU A 195 -16.16 -8.05 8.88
C LEU A 195 -14.74 -7.73 9.33
N GLN A 196 -14.35 -6.47 9.21
CA GLN A 196 -13.05 -5.96 9.61
C GLN A 196 -13.17 -5.15 10.91
N ILE A 197 -12.22 -5.31 11.85
CA ILE A 197 -12.20 -4.49 13.06
C ILE A 197 -11.98 -3.01 12.70
N TRP A 198 -12.71 -2.13 13.37
CA TRP A 198 -12.51 -0.68 13.24
C TRP A 198 -11.30 -0.24 14.06
N ILE A 199 -10.37 0.53 13.46
CA ILE A 199 -9.23 1.11 14.18
C ILE A 199 -9.58 2.54 14.58
N ASP A 200 -9.70 2.76 15.89
CA ASP A 200 -10.08 4.06 16.45
C ASP A 200 -8.94 5.10 16.36
N GLY A 201 -9.31 6.39 16.41
CA GLY A 201 -8.34 7.50 16.49
C GLY A 201 -7.51 7.74 15.23
N CYS A 202 -7.79 7.04 14.13
CA CYS A 202 -7.12 7.27 12.86
C CYS A 202 -7.67 8.50 12.13
N MET A 203 -6.80 9.14 11.33
CA MET A 203 -7.20 10.02 10.23
C MET A 203 -6.86 9.35 8.89
N THR A 204 -7.47 9.77 7.79
CA THR A 204 -7.01 9.30 6.47
C THR A 204 -5.75 10.04 6.03
N ALA A 205 -4.98 9.45 5.12
CA ALA A 205 -3.86 10.14 4.49
C ALA A 205 -4.34 11.36 3.68
N LEU A 206 -5.59 11.38 3.19
CA LEU A 206 -6.17 12.55 2.54
C LEU A 206 -6.34 13.69 3.55
N GLU A 207 -6.95 13.41 4.70
CA GLU A 207 -7.13 14.40 5.75
C GLU A 207 -5.79 14.97 6.24
N LYS A 208 -4.75 14.12 6.34
CA LYS A 208 -3.37 14.56 6.64
C LYS A 208 -2.89 15.60 5.62
N GLU A 209 -3.06 15.35 4.32
CA GLU A 209 -2.65 16.27 3.25
C GLU A 209 -3.49 17.56 3.25
N GLU A 210 -4.81 17.46 3.40
CA GLU A 210 -5.73 18.62 3.43
C GLU A 210 -5.45 19.53 4.63
N LYS A 211 -5.22 18.95 5.82
CA LYS A 211 -4.83 19.66 7.04
C LYS A 211 -3.35 20.08 7.05
N LYS A 212 -2.58 19.70 6.01
CA LYS A 212 -1.13 19.99 5.87
C LYS A 212 -0.32 19.56 7.08
N LEU A 213 -0.69 18.44 7.70
CA LEU A 213 -0.01 17.92 8.88
C LEU A 213 1.38 17.43 8.50
N ARG A 214 2.39 17.97 9.18
CA ARG A 214 3.79 17.58 8.99
C ARG A 214 4.08 16.34 9.82
N ILE A 215 4.71 15.36 9.18
CA ILE A 215 5.25 14.19 9.87
C ILE A 215 6.36 14.69 10.81
N PRO A 216 6.34 14.32 12.10
CA PRO A 216 7.44 14.63 13.02
C PRO A 216 8.77 14.12 12.45
N GLY A 217 9.84 14.90 12.57
CA GLY A 217 11.15 14.52 12.03
C GLY A 217 11.63 13.15 12.54
N SER A 218 11.31 12.81 13.78
CA SER A 218 11.61 11.51 14.39
C SER A 218 10.89 10.32 13.74
N ARG A 219 9.78 10.55 13.04
CA ARG A 219 8.94 9.52 12.38
C ARG A 219 9.11 9.49 10.85
N LEU A 220 9.83 10.45 10.27
CA LEU A 220 9.91 10.62 8.81
C LEU A 220 10.50 9.39 8.10
N LEU A 221 11.54 8.78 8.68
CA LEU A 221 12.16 7.57 8.12
C LEU A 221 11.18 6.40 8.12
N ASP A 222 10.49 6.17 9.24
CA ASP A 222 9.53 5.07 9.36
C ASP A 222 8.32 5.26 8.45
N TRP A 223 7.84 6.50 8.33
CA TRP A 223 6.80 6.85 7.38
C TRP A 223 7.21 6.49 5.95
N ASN A 224 8.41 6.87 5.53
CA ASN A 224 8.90 6.55 4.18
C ASN A 224 8.97 5.04 3.97
N ARG A 225 9.55 4.29 4.92
CA ARG A 225 9.60 2.83 4.90
C ARG A 225 8.21 2.19 4.81
N ALA A 226 7.24 2.68 5.58
CA ALA A 226 5.86 2.21 5.53
C ALA A 226 5.24 2.47 4.15
N THR A 227 5.47 3.64 3.55
CA THR A 227 4.97 3.91 2.18
C THR A 227 5.63 3.02 1.12
N TYR A 228 6.89 2.65 1.28
CA TYR A 228 7.55 1.71 0.37
C TYR A 228 7.01 0.30 0.53
N LEU A 229 6.76 -0.14 1.76
CA LEU A 229 6.17 -1.44 2.06
C LEU A 229 4.72 -1.54 1.56
N GLN A 230 3.91 -0.48 1.73
CA GLN A 230 2.58 -0.37 1.13
C GLN A 230 2.62 -0.58 -0.39
N ARG A 231 3.54 0.07 -1.10
CA ARG A 231 3.68 -0.09 -2.56
C ARG A 231 4.05 -1.51 -2.94
N ALA A 232 4.94 -2.15 -2.18
CA ALA A 232 5.31 -3.54 -2.42
C ALA A 232 4.11 -4.48 -2.21
N PHE A 233 3.32 -4.25 -1.17
CA PHE A 233 2.13 -5.04 -0.89
C PHE A 233 1.04 -4.84 -1.94
N ASP A 234 0.70 -3.60 -2.28
CA ASP A 234 -0.29 -3.29 -3.32
C ASP A 234 0.16 -3.79 -4.70
N ASN A 235 1.47 -3.73 -5.03
CA ASN A 235 2.01 -4.39 -6.22
C ASN A 235 1.79 -5.91 -6.19
N LEU A 236 1.99 -6.57 -5.05
CA LEU A 236 1.86 -8.03 -4.91
C LEU A 236 0.40 -8.48 -5.09
N ILE A 237 -0.52 -7.81 -4.41
CA ILE A 237 -1.96 -8.13 -4.48
C ILE A 237 -2.63 -7.47 -5.68
N GLY A 238 -1.96 -6.56 -6.38
CA GLY A 238 -2.46 -5.79 -7.52
C GLY A 238 -3.62 -4.88 -7.17
N ASN A 239 -3.56 -4.25 -6.00
CA ASN A 239 -4.54 -3.24 -5.63
C ASN A 239 -4.23 -1.93 -6.35
N TYR A 240 -4.71 -1.81 -7.59
CA TYR A 240 -4.51 -0.61 -8.42
C TYR A 240 -5.45 0.54 -8.07
N ASP A 241 -6.41 0.31 -7.18
CA ASP A 241 -7.43 1.30 -6.78
C ASP A 241 -7.03 2.09 -5.54
N ARG A 242 -5.87 1.81 -4.94
CA ARG A 242 -5.39 2.49 -3.74
C ARG A 242 -5.40 4.01 -3.88
N HIS A 243 -6.17 4.68 -3.03
CA HIS A 243 -6.16 6.13 -2.89
C HIS A 243 -6.07 6.58 -1.42
N LEU A 244 -5.88 7.88 -1.20
CA LEU A 244 -5.51 8.44 0.12
C LEU A 244 -6.58 8.24 1.22
N ASN A 245 -7.85 8.04 0.87
CA ASN A 245 -8.90 7.72 1.87
C ASN A 245 -8.84 6.27 2.35
N GLN A 246 -8.16 5.38 1.62
CA GLN A 246 -8.00 3.97 1.96
C GLN A 246 -6.68 3.68 2.70
N VAL A 247 -5.97 4.74 3.09
CA VAL A 247 -4.77 4.67 3.92
C VAL A 247 -5.08 5.45 5.19
N LEU A 248 -5.22 4.74 6.29
CA LEU A 248 -5.38 5.35 7.60
C LEU A 248 -4.00 5.62 8.22
N VAL A 249 -3.93 6.71 8.96
CA VAL A 249 -2.75 7.16 9.70
C VAL A 249 -3.12 7.16 11.18
N THR A 250 -2.44 6.32 11.96
CA THR A 250 -2.64 6.25 13.41
C THR A 250 -2.02 7.49 14.09
N PRO A 251 -2.37 7.79 15.36
CA PRO A 251 -1.73 8.87 16.12
C PRO A 251 -0.20 8.76 16.18
N ASP A 252 0.31 7.52 16.16
CA ASP A 252 1.75 7.21 16.17
C ASP A 252 2.42 7.18 14.78
N TRP A 253 1.68 7.58 13.72
CA TRP A 253 2.15 7.66 12.34
C TRP A 253 2.41 6.32 11.64
N HIS A 254 1.72 5.26 12.07
CA HIS A 254 1.69 4.00 11.31
C HIS A 254 0.69 4.10 10.16
N LEU A 255 0.95 3.34 9.10
CA LEU A 255 0.01 3.18 8.00
C LEU A 255 -0.83 1.94 8.19
N ILE A 256 -2.14 2.10 8.09
CA ILE A 256 -3.11 1.02 8.03
C ILE A 256 -3.80 1.06 6.66
N LEU A 257 -3.85 -0.09 6.01
CA LEU A 257 -4.42 -0.27 4.68
C LEU A 257 -5.81 -0.90 4.84
N ILE A 258 -6.81 -0.27 4.25
CA ILE A 258 -8.19 -0.74 4.23
C ILE A 258 -8.70 -0.82 2.79
N ASP A 259 -9.87 -1.41 2.57
CA ASP A 259 -10.54 -1.40 1.26
C ASP A 259 -9.77 -2.13 0.14
N HIS A 260 -9.73 -3.45 0.27
CA HIS A 260 -9.09 -4.36 -0.69
C HIS A 260 -10.12 -5.08 -1.58
N SER A 261 -11.37 -4.61 -1.64
CA SER A 261 -12.43 -5.30 -2.40
C SER A 261 -12.12 -5.45 -3.89
N ARG A 262 -11.17 -4.69 -4.44
CA ARG A 262 -10.67 -4.77 -5.84
C ARG A 262 -9.28 -5.38 -5.99
N ALA A 263 -8.66 -5.79 -4.89
CA ALA A 263 -7.38 -6.50 -4.93
C ALA A 263 -7.56 -7.90 -5.57
N PHE A 264 -6.46 -8.49 -6.03
CA PHE A 264 -6.36 -9.83 -6.64
C PHE A 264 -7.08 -10.01 -7.98
N ALA A 265 -8.14 -9.25 -8.24
CA ALA A 265 -8.93 -9.30 -9.46
C ALA A 265 -8.06 -9.11 -10.73
N ALA A 266 -8.44 -9.83 -11.79
CA ALA A 266 -7.79 -9.72 -13.08
C ALA A 266 -7.79 -8.27 -13.57
N SER A 267 -6.61 -7.77 -13.96
CA SER A 267 -6.43 -6.38 -14.35
C SER A 267 -5.29 -6.23 -15.36
N LYS A 268 -5.09 -4.99 -15.84
CA LYS A 268 -3.91 -4.65 -16.64
C LYS A 268 -2.58 -4.80 -15.89
N PHE A 269 -2.61 -5.05 -14.57
CA PHE A 269 -1.44 -5.23 -13.72
C PHE A 269 -1.11 -6.71 -13.43
N ASP A 270 -1.78 -7.65 -14.10
CA ASP A 270 -1.47 -9.09 -13.97
C ASP A 270 -0.04 -9.43 -14.41
N LYS A 271 0.56 -8.59 -15.27
CA LYS A 271 1.89 -8.80 -15.86
C LYS A 271 2.82 -7.58 -15.75
N ARG A 272 2.52 -6.65 -14.84
CA ARG A 272 3.32 -5.44 -14.62
C ARG A 272 3.06 -4.86 -13.23
N LEU A 273 4.04 -4.13 -12.70
CA LEU A 273 3.91 -3.44 -11.42
C LEU A 273 3.03 -2.17 -11.56
N ILE A 274 2.26 -1.88 -10.52
CA ILE A 274 1.50 -0.64 -10.34
C ILE A 274 2.47 0.51 -10.06
N TYR A 275 3.33 0.33 -9.06
CA TYR A 275 4.30 1.33 -8.61
C TYR A 275 5.70 1.02 -9.14
N THR A 276 6.27 1.98 -9.86
CA THR A 276 7.61 1.94 -10.44
C THR A 276 8.22 3.35 -10.47
N GLU A 277 9.47 3.47 -10.90
CA GLU A 277 10.10 4.77 -11.19
C GLU A 277 9.36 5.60 -12.25
N LYS A 278 8.59 4.93 -13.14
CA LYS A 278 7.85 5.55 -14.26
C LYS A 278 6.38 5.82 -13.92
N HIS A 279 6.03 5.81 -12.64
CA HIS A 279 4.65 6.06 -12.22
C HIS A 279 4.22 7.50 -12.59
N ARG A 280 2.96 7.67 -13.00
CA ARG A 280 2.43 8.91 -13.59
C ARG A 280 2.48 10.12 -12.64
N GLU A 281 2.43 9.88 -11.34
CA GLU A 281 2.50 10.90 -10.28
C GLU A 281 3.94 11.09 -9.77
N GLY A 282 4.92 10.74 -10.60
CA GLY A 282 6.34 10.72 -10.24
C GLY A 282 6.81 9.37 -9.69
N PRO A 283 8.13 9.18 -9.49
CA PRO A 283 8.70 7.89 -9.09
C PRO A 283 8.08 7.33 -7.80
N LYS A 284 7.58 6.10 -7.87
CA LYS A 284 7.04 5.34 -6.74
C LYS A 284 7.86 4.05 -6.56
N LEU A 285 9.11 4.21 -6.13
CA LEU A 285 10.02 3.09 -5.90
C LEU A 285 9.56 2.22 -4.71
N MET A 286 10.13 1.03 -4.59
CA MET A 286 10.07 0.15 -3.41
C MET A 286 11.49 0.05 -2.82
N ARG A 287 11.90 1.03 -2.01
CA ARG A 287 13.22 1.08 -1.35
C ARG A 287 13.05 0.91 0.16
N GLN A 288 14.15 0.68 0.87
CA GLN A 288 14.15 0.47 2.32
C GLN A 288 13.00 -0.46 2.75
N LEU A 289 12.99 -1.69 2.22
CA LEU A 289 12.06 -2.76 2.60
C LEU A 289 12.67 -3.60 3.73
N PRO A 290 11.87 -4.14 4.67
CA PRO A 290 12.41 -5.03 5.70
C PRO A 290 13.02 -6.28 5.06
N LYS A 291 14.22 -6.69 5.46
CA LYS A 291 14.87 -7.92 4.95
C LYS A 291 13.98 -9.14 5.09
N GLY A 292 13.38 -9.32 6.28
CA GLY A 292 12.48 -10.45 6.54
C GLY A 292 11.24 -10.46 5.65
N PHE A 293 10.73 -9.29 5.21
CA PHE A 293 9.64 -9.24 4.24
C PHE A 293 10.11 -9.78 2.88
N VAL A 294 11.26 -9.34 2.38
CA VAL A 294 11.80 -9.77 1.09
C VAL A 294 12.12 -11.26 1.09
N GLU A 295 12.64 -11.80 2.19
CA GLU A 295 12.85 -13.24 2.38
C GLU A 295 11.52 -14.01 2.27
N ARG A 296 10.48 -13.60 3.02
CA ARG A 296 9.16 -14.24 2.95
C ARG A 296 8.51 -14.12 1.57
N LEU A 297 8.63 -12.95 0.93
CA LEU A 297 8.14 -12.71 -0.42
C LEU A 297 8.72 -13.73 -1.42
N LYS A 298 10.04 -13.99 -1.34
CA LYS A 298 10.73 -14.94 -2.23
C LYS A 298 10.24 -16.38 -2.03
N THR A 299 9.82 -16.74 -0.82
CA THR A 299 9.30 -18.09 -0.49
C THR A 299 7.88 -18.36 -0.96
N LEU A 300 7.13 -17.35 -1.41
CA LEU A 300 5.75 -17.57 -1.85
C LEU A 300 5.69 -18.50 -3.07
N ASP A 301 4.97 -19.60 -2.96
CA ASP A 301 4.58 -20.45 -4.08
C ASP A 301 3.04 -20.56 -4.17
N PHE A 302 2.56 -21.37 -5.10
CA PHE A 302 1.13 -21.53 -5.32
C PHE A 302 0.41 -22.04 -4.06
N GLU A 303 0.97 -23.05 -3.39
CA GLU A 303 0.35 -23.69 -2.23
C GLU A 303 0.46 -22.80 -0.99
N THR A 304 1.60 -22.12 -0.79
CA THR A 304 1.73 -21.18 0.32
C THR A 304 0.79 -20.00 0.16
N ILE A 305 0.60 -19.45 -1.04
CA ILE A 305 -0.38 -18.37 -1.26
C ILE A 305 -1.80 -18.86 -1.02
N ARG A 306 -2.15 -20.04 -1.55
CA ARG A 306 -3.48 -20.64 -1.35
C ARG A 306 -3.80 -20.81 0.14
N ALA A 307 -2.85 -21.35 0.90
CA ALA A 307 -2.98 -21.54 2.34
C ALA A 307 -3.01 -20.18 3.08
N ALA A 308 -2.09 -19.27 2.75
CA ALA A 308 -1.98 -17.96 3.38
C ALA A 308 -3.19 -17.05 3.12
N THR A 309 -3.97 -17.31 2.07
CA THR A 309 -5.20 -16.54 1.75
C THR A 309 -6.48 -17.27 2.15
N GLY A 310 -6.38 -18.39 2.88
CA GLY A 310 -7.56 -19.13 3.37
C GLY A 310 -8.43 -19.73 2.26
N GLY A 311 -7.88 -19.94 1.06
CA GLY A 311 -8.64 -20.42 -0.09
C GLY A 311 -9.61 -19.39 -0.68
N CYS A 312 -9.51 -18.11 -0.31
CA CYS A 312 -10.34 -17.02 -0.85
C CYS A 312 -10.06 -16.72 -2.33
N LEU A 313 -8.92 -17.16 -2.87
CA LEU A 313 -8.50 -16.88 -4.23
C LEU A 313 -8.64 -18.10 -5.13
N ASN A 314 -9.01 -17.86 -6.39
CA ASN A 314 -9.02 -18.90 -7.42
C ASN A 314 -7.61 -19.14 -7.99
N PRO A 315 -7.38 -20.26 -8.71
CA PRO A 315 -6.06 -20.59 -9.24
C PRO A 315 -5.45 -19.55 -10.19
N SER A 316 -6.27 -18.78 -10.91
CA SER A 316 -5.77 -17.75 -11.82
C SER A 316 -5.26 -16.53 -11.06
N GLU A 317 -5.96 -16.11 -10.02
CA GLU A 317 -5.56 -14.99 -9.15
C GLU A 317 -4.22 -15.29 -8.45
N ILE A 318 -4.06 -16.52 -7.96
CA ILE A 318 -2.80 -16.99 -7.35
C ILE A 318 -1.66 -16.95 -8.37
N ARG A 319 -1.89 -17.44 -9.60
CA ARG A 319 -0.87 -17.37 -10.66
C ARG A 319 -0.48 -15.93 -11.01
N ASN A 320 -1.45 -15.02 -11.08
CA ASN A 320 -1.16 -13.60 -11.30
C ASN A 320 -0.35 -13.00 -10.14
N MET A 321 -0.58 -13.41 -8.88
CA MET A 321 0.27 -13.01 -7.76
C MET A 321 1.71 -13.51 -7.91
N LEU A 322 1.91 -14.76 -8.34
CA LEU A 322 3.26 -15.30 -8.55
C LEU A 322 4.03 -14.51 -9.62
N VAL A 323 3.37 -14.13 -10.72
CA VAL A 323 3.97 -13.24 -11.73
C VAL A 323 4.39 -11.91 -11.11
N ARG A 324 3.53 -11.30 -10.27
CA ARG A 324 3.85 -10.04 -9.58
C ARG A 324 4.97 -10.21 -8.56
N ARG A 325 5.02 -11.32 -7.82
CA ARG A 325 6.12 -11.67 -6.91
C ARG A 325 7.45 -11.73 -7.64
N ASP A 326 7.50 -12.35 -8.82
CA ASP A 326 8.71 -12.43 -9.64
C ASP A 326 9.13 -11.03 -10.15
N LEU A 327 8.18 -10.23 -10.61
CA LEU A 327 8.43 -8.85 -11.05
C LEU A 327 8.93 -7.94 -9.91
N ILE A 328 8.36 -8.07 -8.72
CA ILE A 328 8.80 -7.31 -7.53
C ILE A 328 10.22 -7.72 -7.17
N THR A 329 10.52 -9.03 -7.20
CA THR A 329 11.87 -9.53 -6.88
C THR A 329 12.91 -8.98 -7.85
N ALA A 330 12.62 -9.01 -9.15
CA ALA A 330 13.51 -8.43 -10.17
C ALA A 330 13.69 -6.91 -10.00
N GLU A 331 12.64 -6.19 -9.62
CA GLU A 331 12.73 -4.75 -9.36
C GLU A 331 13.56 -4.45 -8.10
N ILE A 332 13.43 -5.26 -7.05
CA ILE A 332 14.28 -5.15 -5.85
C ILE A 332 15.75 -5.37 -6.23
N ASP A 333 16.07 -6.43 -6.99
CA ASP A 333 17.44 -6.73 -7.41
C ASP A 333 18.01 -5.59 -8.28
N ARG A 334 17.21 -5.01 -9.18
CA ARG A 334 17.59 -3.84 -9.97
C ARG A 334 17.90 -2.63 -9.07
N LEU A 335 17.03 -2.34 -8.10
CA LEU A 335 17.24 -1.24 -7.16
C LEU A 335 18.49 -1.48 -6.29
N ILE A 336 18.77 -2.72 -5.89
CA ILE A 336 19.98 -3.09 -5.15
C ILE A 336 21.22 -2.77 -5.98
N GLY A 337 21.19 -3.06 -7.30
CA GLY A 337 22.28 -2.70 -8.20
C GLY A 337 22.53 -1.18 -8.31
N LEU A 338 21.50 -0.37 -8.09
CA LEU A 338 21.59 1.10 -8.19
C LEU A 338 21.95 1.79 -6.86
N TYR A 339 21.40 1.30 -5.75
CA TYR A 339 21.46 1.98 -4.45
C TYR A 339 22.20 1.18 -3.36
N GLY A 340 22.62 -0.05 -3.67
CA GLY A 340 23.15 -0.99 -2.69
C GLY A 340 22.04 -1.71 -1.92
N ALA A 341 22.38 -2.87 -1.34
CA ALA A 341 21.44 -3.64 -0.53
C ALA A 341 21.24 -3.01 0.85
N ASP A 342 22.34 -2.64 1.51
CA ASP A 342 22.37 -2.21 2.91
C ASP A 342 22.74 -0.74 3.08
N GLY A 343 22.63 -0.25 4.32
CA GLY A 343 23.02 1.10 4.72
C GLY A 343 21.87 2.10 4.75
N PRO A 344 22.13 3.37 5.08
CA PRO A 344 21.10 4.39 5.24
C PRO A 344 20.23 4.60 3.99
N GLU A 345 20.84 4.45 2.81
CA GLU A 345 20.20 4.56 1.50
C GLU A 345 19.96 3.19 0.84
N GLY A 346 20.23 2.09 1.55
CA GLY A 346 20.06 0.75 1.02
C GLY A 346 18.61 0.43 0.65
N VAL A 347 18.43 -0.53 -0.26
CA VAL A 347 17.10 -1.02 -0.62
C VAL A 347 16.48 -1.85 0.51
N LEU A 348 17.31 -2.43 1.39
CA LEU A 348 16.89 -3.29 2.48
C LEU A 348 17.33 -2.71 3.82
N TYR A 349 16.55 -2.98 4.88
CA TYR A 349 16.91 -2.63 6.25
C TYR A 349 16.56 -3.72 7.25
#